data_AF-A0AAV9N863-F1
#
_entry.id   AF-A0AAV9N863-F1
#
_cell.length_a   1.000
_cell.length_b   1.000
_cell.length_c   1.000
_cell.angle_alpha   90.00
_cell.angle_beta   90.00
_cell.angle_gamma   90.00
#
_symmetry.space_group_name_H-M   'P 1'
#
loop_
_entity.id
_entity.type
_entity.pdbx_description
1 polymer ?
#
loop_
_entity_poly.entity_id
_entity_poly.type
_entity_poly.pdbx_seq_one_letter_code
_entity_poly.pdbx_strand_id
1 'polypeptide(L)'
;MEKFSQYRDKGSGIAPFLPIPPEPKGLQLPFHIFLFVCRVPLLLIFAFSYFAFLQWMPIGVFGRKASLWCILGIPGIWWIDLQIDGVKKGSLAQNNARLPQDGSIIASSRASPIDALYLAAIFDPVFAATYPYTRQVEPISLFQALVRSFTHPKLHPSRGANLVDLDVFLRRNSNRIVVVFPECTTTNGRGILPMSPSLLTISARTKVFPVSLRYTPADVTTPVPHSYYTFLWNLCSKPSHCIRIRIAEAVYNISKRQIDPAIAKSSSLNANYLDPLVSDGAASDADTLVGSEEGEGPTTKEERAFLDRIAEALARLGRVKRVGLGVKDKVDFVAMWTKSQKRR
;
A
#
# COMPACT_ATOMS: atom_id res chain seq x y z
N MET A 1 -0.44 13.94 -25.52
CA MET A 1 -0.76 13.41 -24.17
C MET A 1 -2.27 13.25 -23.94
N GLU A 2 -3.13 13.56 -24.92
CA GLU A 2 -4.60 13.54 -24.77
C GLU A 2 -5.20 12.13 -24.69
N LYS A 3 -4.54 11.10 -25.25
CA LYS A 3 -5.06 9.72 -25.31
C LYS A 3 -5.30 9.05 -23.94
N PHE A 4 -4.70 9.57 -22.87
CA PHE A 4 -4.84 9.02 -21.51
C PHE A 4 -5.45 10.03 -20.53
N SER A 5 -6.04 11.13 -21.03
CA SER A 5 -6.69 12.15 -20.20
C SER A 5 -7.87 11.57 -19.41
N GLN A 6 -8.54 10.55 -19.94
CA GLN A 6 -9.65 9.85 -19.27
C GLN A 6 -9.25 9.18 -17.95
N TYR A 7 -7.98 8.80 -17.79
CA TYR A 7 -7.44 8.21 -16.55
C TYR A 7 -6.80 9.24 -15.63
N ARG A 8 -7.17 10.50 -15.81
CA ARG A 8 -7.00 11.53 -14.79
C ARG A 8 -8.27 11.60 -13.97
N ASP A 9 -8.07 11.60 -12.66
CA ASP A 9 -9.15 11.85 -11.73
C ASP A 9 -9.77 13.23 -12.03
N LYS A 10 -11.10 13.28 -12.20
CA LYS A 10 -11.79 14.49 -12.66
C LYS A 10 -11.72 15.63 -11.63
N GLY A 11 -11.71 15.30 -10.34
CA GLY A 11 -11.63 16.28 -9.26
C GLY A 11 -10.21 16.80 -9.02
N SER A 12 -9.23 15.90 -8.97
CA SER A 12 -7.85 16.28 -8.62
C SER A 12 -6.92 16.52 -9.81
N GLY A 13 -7.30 16.09 -11.02
CA GLY A 13 -6.45 16.12 -12.22
C GLY A 13 -5.27 15.14 -12.19
N ILE A 14 -5.16 14.30 -11.15
CA ILE A 14 -4.04 13.39 -10.93
C ILE A 14 -4.22 12.14 -11.80
N ALA A 15 -3.14 11.72 -12.46
CA ALA A 15 -3.08 10.44 -13.17
C ALA A 15 -2.26 9.43 -12.34
N PRO A 16 -2.89 8.59 -11.48
CA PRO A 16 -2.20 7.64 -10.62
C PRO A 16 -1.56 6.47 -11.40
N PHE A 17 -1.98 6.26 -12.64
CA PHE A 17 -1.61 5.10 -13.45
C PHE A 17 -0.50 5.37 -14.47
N LEU A 18 -0.19 6.65 -14.72
CA LEU A 18 0.86 7.01 -15.66
C LEU A 18 2.25 6.82 -15.04
N PRO A 19 3.17 6.17 -15.75
CA PRO A 19 4.55 6.05 -15.29
C PRO A 19 5.20 7.43 -15.19
N ILE A 20 6.04 7.61 -14.18
CA ILE A 20 6.81 8.83 -13.99
C ILE A 20 8.05 8.74 -14.90
N PRO A 21 8.24 9.67 -15.85
CA PRO A 21 9.41 9.64 -16.71
C PRO A 21 10.68 9.79 -15.87
N PRO A 22 11.72 8.99 -16.12
CA PRO A 22 13.00 9.16 -15.45
C PRO A 22 13.65 10.47 -15.88
N GLU A 23 14.47 11.05 -14.99
CA GLU A 23 15.28 12.23 -15.31
C GLU A 23 16.27 11.93 -16.45
N PRO A 24 16.52 12.89 -17.36
CA PRO A 24 17.45 12.70 -18.46
C PRO A 24 18.88 12.47 -17.94
N LYS A 25 19.50 11.38 -18.40
CA LYS A 25 20.78 10.86 -17.87
C LYS A 25 22.02 11.66 -18.31
N GLY A 26 21.87 12.50 -19.34
CA GLY A 26 22.94 13.38 -19.85
C GLY A 26 24.29 12.67 -20.01
N LEU A 27 25.36 13.34 -19.60
CA LEU A 27 26.74 12.83 -19.61
C LEU A 27 27.00 11.65 -18.66
N GLN A 28 26.10 11.34 -17.71
CA GLN A 28 26.30 10.29 -16.71
C GLN A 28 25.85 8.90 -17.19
N LEU A 29 25.36 8.79 -18.44
CA LEU A 29 24.94 7.53 -19.04
C LEU A 29 25.97 6.38 -18.94
N PRO A 30 27.28 6.55 -19.23
CA PRO A 30 28.24 5.46 -19.11
C PRO A 30 28.37 4.95 -17.66
N PHE A 31 28.31 5.85 -16.69
CA PHE A 31 28.33 5.49 -15.27
C PHE A 31 27.07 4.70 -14.87
N HIS A 32 25.90 5.10 -15.37
CA HIS A 32 24.65 4.37 -15.16
C HIS A 32 24.68 2.96 -15.77
N ILE A 33 25.28 2.81 -16.96
CA ILE A 33 25.47 1.49 -17.60
C ILE A 33 26.41 0.63 -16.76
N PHE A 34 27.54 1.18 -16.32
CA PHE A 34 28.49 0.48 -15.46
C PHE A 34 27.82 -0.03 -14.17
N LEU A 35 27.10 0.83 -13.45
CA LEU A 35 26.35 0.43 -12.26
C LEU A 35 25.33 -0.67 -12.54
N PHE A 36 24.60 -0.57 -13.65
CA PHE A 36 23.62 -1.57 -14.04
C PHE A 36 24.27 -2.94 -14.30
N VAL A 37 25.36 -2.98 -15.09
CA VAL A 37 26.07 -4.22 -15.43
C VAL A 37 26.69 -4.88 -14.19
N CYS A 38 27.18 -4.11 -13.22
CA CYS A 38 27.73 -4.67 -11.99
C CYS A 38 26.65 -5.11 -11.00
N ARG A 39 25.58 -4.30 -10.81
CA ARG A 39 24.58 -4.55 -9.76
C ARG A 39 23.55 -5.59 -10.14
N VAL A 40 23.15 -5.68 -11.41
CA VAL A 40 22.11 -6.63 -11.83
C VAL A 40 22.50 -8.09 -11.59
N PRO A 41 23.69 -8.56 -12.00
CA PRO A 41 24.10 -9.94 -11.71
C PRO A 41 24.14 -10.22 -10.21
N LEU A 42 24.67 -9.29 -9.41
CA LEU A 42 24.70 -9.42 -7.95
C LEU A 42 23.28 -9.50 -7.37
N LEU A 43 22.38 -8.61 -7.80
CA LEU A 43 20.99 -8.60 -7.33
C LEU A 43 20.28 -9.91 -7.67
N LEU A 44 20.47 -10.43 -8.90
CA LEU A 44 19.86 -11.67 -9.34
C LEU A 44 20.40 -12.87 -8.55
N ILE A 45 21.72 -12.95 -8.31
CA ILE A 45 22.33 -14.02 -7.53
C ILE A 45 21.79 -14.01 -6.10
N PHE A 46 21.77 -12.86 -5.43
CA PHE A 46 21.28 -12.75 -4.05
C PHE A 46 19.77 -12.98 -3.93
N ALA A 47 18.99 -12.47 -4.88
CA ALA A 47 17.55 -12.71 -4.92
C ALA A 47 17.25 -14.20 -5.17
N PHE A 48 17.94 -14.82 -6.14
CA PHE A 48 17.79 -16.25 -6.42
C PHE A 48 18.22 -17.09 -5.22
N SER A 49 19.38 -16.81 -4.62
CA SER A 49 19.84 -17.54 -3.43
C SER A 49 18.83 -17.43 -2.28
N TYR A 50 18.22 -16.26 -2.10
CA TYR A 50 17.22 -16.05 -1.07
C TYR A 50 15.94 -16.84 -1.30
N PHE A 51 15.31 -16.68 -2.46
CA PHE A 51 14.02 -17.31 -2.76
C PHE A 51 14.15 -18.81 -3.09
N ALA A 52 15.29 -19.28 -3.61
CA ALA A 52 15.49 -20.69 -3.92
C ALA A 52 15.96 -21.51 -2.71
N PHE A 53 16.86 -20.97 -1.89
CA PHE A 53 17.52 -21.74 -0.83
C PHE A 53 17.31 -21.15 0.57
N LEU A 54 17.67 -19.88 0.78
CA LEU A 54 17.75 -19.31 2.13
C LEU A 54 16.38 -19.23 2.83
N GLN A 55 15.29 -19.04 2.08
CA GLN A 55 13.95 -18.99 2.68
C GLN A 55 13.50 -20.33 3.29
N TRP A 56 14.07 -21.46 2.82
CA TRP A 56 13.73 -22.81 3.27
C TRP A 56 14.61 -23.26 4.43
N MET A 57 15.77 -22.63 4.59
CA MET A 57 16.66 -22.92 5.72
C MET A 57 16.17 -22.22 6.99
N PRO A 58 16.38 -22.83 8.18
CA PRO A 58 16.00 -22.23 9.45
C PRO A 58 17.00 -21.14 9.89
N ILE A 59 17.21 -20.11 9.06
CA ILE A 59 18.20 -19.03 9.28
C ILE A 59 17.76 -18.01 10.36
N GLY A 60 16.78 -18.39 11.18
CA GLY A 60 16.15 -17.51 12.16
C GLY A 60 15.50 -16.26 11.54
N VAL A 61 14.99 -15.39 12.39
CA VAL A 61 14.43 -14.09 11.96
C VAL A 61 15.55 -13.14 11.52
N PHE A 62 16.68 -13.16 12.23
CA PHE A 62 17.81 -12.27 11.96
C PHE A 62 18.44 -12.51 10.60
N GLY A 63 18.73 -13.76 10.23
CA GLY A 63 19.32 -14.08 8.94
C GLY A 63 18.39 -13.77 7.77
N ARG A 64 17.07 -13.99 7.94
CA ARG A 64 16.08 -13.58 6.93
C ARG A 64 16.08 -12.07 6.72
N LYS A 65 16.05 -11.29 7.81
CA LYS A 65 16.12 -9.82 7.73
C LYS A 65 17.42 -9.35 7.09
N ALA A 66 18.57 -9.88 7.53
CA ALA A 66 19.88 -9.53 6.98
C ALA A 66 19.96 -9.80 5.47
N SER A 67 19.46 -10.96 5.02
CA SER A 67 19.43 -11.31 3.60
C SER A 67 18.57 -10.33 2.79
N LEU A 68 17.39 -9.95 3.30
CA LEU A 68 16.51 -8.98 2.66
C LEU A 68 17.16 -7.58 2.59
N TRP A 69 17.88 -7.18 3.65
CA TRP A 69 18.66 -5.94 3.67
C TRP A 69 19.79 -5.96 2.65
N CYS A 70 20.47 -7.09 2.44
CA CYS A 70 21.45 -7.23 1.36
C CYS A 70 20.81 -7.04 -0.02
N ILE A 71 19.64 -7.64 -0.27
CA ILE A 71 18.90 -7.47 -1.54
C ILE A 71 18.50 -6.00 -1.77
N LEU A 72 18.07 -5.29 -0.71
CA LEU A 72 17.77 -3.85 -0.78
C LEU A 72 19.02 -2.98 -0.97
N GLY A 73 20.16 -3.37 -0.37
CA GLY A 73 21.41 -2.62 -0.41
C GLY A 73 22.09 -2.61 -1.78
N ILE A 74 22.04 -3.72 -2.53
CA ILE A 74 22.67 -3.85 -3.86
C ILE A 74 22.25 -2.75 -4.85
N PRO A 75 20.95 -2.43 -5.03
CA PRO A 75 20.53 -1.36 -5.94
C PRO A 75 20.77 0.05 -5.39
N GLY A 76 21.34 0.22 -4.20
CA GLY A 76 21.64 1.53 -3.63
C GLY A 76 20.54 2.11 -2.74
N ILE A 77 19.65 1.29 -2.20
CA ILE A 77 18.65 1.72 -1.20
C ILE A 77 19.31 1.76 0.20
N TRP A 78 20.13 2.77 0.45
CA TRP A 78 20.86 2.93 1.71
C TRP A 78 20.23 3.98 2.62
N TRP A 79 19.45 4.90 2.04
CA TRP A 79 18.90 6.06 2.75
C TRP A 79 17.43 5.84 3.07
N ILE A 80 17.14 5.47 4.31
CA ILE A 80 15.79 5.16 4.76
C ILE A 80 15.41 6.13 5.89
N ASP A 81 14.43 6.98 5.62
CA ASP A 81 13.90 7.94 6.59
C ASP A 81 12.57 7.42 7.13
N LEU A 82 12.61 6.69 8.24
CA LEU A 82 11.44 6.26 8.99
C LEU A 82 10.98 7.39 9.91
N GLN A 83 9.72 7.81 9.79
CA GLN A 83 9.09 8.73 10.75
C GLN A 83 7.72 8.22 11.14
N ILE A 84 7.40 8.40 12.42
CA ILE A 84 6.07 8.13 12.98
C ILE A 84 5.34 9.47 13.04
N ASP A 85 4.09 9.46 12.62
CA ASP A 85 3.24 10.62 12.64
C ASP A 85 2.97 11.10 14.09
N GLY A 86 3.11 12.40 14.31
CA GLY A 86 2.96 13.02 15.63
C GLY A 86 4.14 12.83 16.60
N VAL A 87 5.23 12.17 16.20
CA VAL A 87 6.42 11.96 17.06
C VAL A 87 7.66 12.64 16.47
N LYS A 88 8.38 13.43 17.28
CA LYS A 88 9.67 14.03 16.88
C LYS A 88 10.70 12.92 16.61
N LYS A 89 11.53 13.09 15.58
CA LYS A 89 12.50 12.11 15.05
C LYS A 89 13.44 11.45 16.09
N GLY A 90 13.66 12.08 17.25
CA GLY A 90 14.50 11.58 18.34
C GLY A 90 13.80 10.78 19.45
N SER A 91 12.45 10.73 19.49
CA SER A 91 11.67 10.04 20.55
C SER A 91 11.07 8.71 20.06
N LEU A 92 11.59 8.16 18.96
CA LEU A 92 11.09 6.90 18.38
C LEU A 92 11.22 5.72 19.35
N ALA A 93 12.36 5.61 20.04
CA ALA A 93 12.63 4.53 21.00
C ALA A 93 11.75 4.61 22.26
N GLN A 94 11.26 5.79 22.62
CA GLN A 94 10.36 5.99 23.77
C GLN A 94 8.90 5.68 23.44
N ASN A 95 8.52 5.68 22.15
CA ASN A 95 7.14 5.50 21.70
C ASN A 95 6.93 4.16 20.98
N ASN A 96 7.50 3.08 21.51
CA ASN A 96 7.34 1.71 20.96
C ASN A 96 5.88 1.24 20.86
N ALA A 97 4.97 1.82 21.65
CA ALA A 97 3.54 1.51 21.59
C ALA A 97 2.85 2.02 20.29
N ARG A 98 3.46 2.98 19.59
CA ARG A 98 2.96 3.54 18.32
C ARG A 98 3.51 2.81 17.09
N LEU A 99 4.42 1.86 17.28
CA LEU A 99 4.91 1.00 16.19
C LEU A 99 3.97 -0.21 16.01
N PRO A 100 3.88 -0.75 14.79
CA PRO A 100 3.22 -2.03 14.56
C PRO A 100 3.84 -3.13 15.43
N GLN A 101 3.00 -3.84 16.17
CA GLN A 101 3.37 -4.96 17.03
C GLN A 101 2.73 -6.25 16.52
N ASP A 102 3.16 -7.39 17.05
CA ASP A 102 2.57 -8.69 16.70
C ASP A 102 1.06 -8.71 16.95
N GLY A 103 0.31 -9.31 16.03
CA GLY A 103 -1.15 -9.29 16.06
C GLY A 103 -1.79 -7.97 15.58
N SER A 104 -1.00 -7.02 15.06
CA SER A 104 -1.52 -5.83 14.37
C SER A 104 -1.51 -5.98 12.85
N ILE A 105 -2.28 -5.11 12.17
CA ILE A 105 -2.32 -5.03 10.72
C ILE A 105 -1.60 -3.77 10.26
N ILE A 106 -0.77 -3.91 9.23
CA ILE A 106 -0.25 -2.80 8.46
C ILE A 106 -1.08 -2.68 7.17
N ALA A 107 -1.75 -1.54 7.00
CA ALA A 107 -2.42 -1.18 5.75
C ALA A 107 -1.50 -0.24 4.97
N SER A 108 -0.86 -0.76 3.90
CA SER A 108 0.18 -0.01 3.20
C SER A 108 -0.19 0.36 1.77
N SER A 109 0.22 1.55 1.33
CA SER A 109 0.14 1.89 -0.09
C SER A 109 1.07 1.01 -0.93
N ARG A 110 0.66 0.74 -2.17
CA ARG A 110 1.43 -0.12 -3.09
C ARG A 110 1.82 0.64 -4.35
N ALA A 111 3.08 1.04 -4.43
CA ALA A 111 3.65 1.76 -5.57
C ALA A 111 4.77 0.97 -6.28
N SER A 112 5.47 0.08 -5.58
CA SER A 112 6.62 -0.66 -6.10
C SER A 112 6.70 -2.07 -5.50
N PRO A 113 7.29 -3.07 -6.19
CA PRO A 113 7.66 -4.35 -5.55
C PRO A 113 8.56 -4.14 -4.31
N ILE A 114 9.35 -3.06 -4.27
CA ILE A 114 10.22 -2.76 -3.13
C ILE A 114 9.42 -2.56 -1.83
N ASP A 115 8.15 -2.16 -1.90
CA ASP A 115 7.30 -1.97 -0.72
C ASP A 115 7.19 -3.28 0.08
N ALA A 116 6.91 -4.40 -0.59
CA ALA A 116 6.81 -5.70 0.06
C ALA A 116 8.17 -6.15 0.62
N LEU A 117 9.26 -5.93 -0.13
CA LEU A 117 10.61 -6.31 0.28
C LEU A 117 11.06 -5.54 1.53
N TYR A 118 10.80 -4.24 1.55
CA TYR A 118 11.13 -3.36 2.66
C TYR A 118 10.33 -3.71 3.92
N LEU A 119 9.00 -3.87 3.78
CA LEU A 119 8.16 -4.27 4.91
C LEU A 119 8.59 -5.63 5.48
N ALA A 120 9.02 -6.55 4.61
CA ALA A 120 9.60 -7.83 5.03
C ALA A 120 10.92 -7.68 5.77
N ALA A 121 11.82 -6.82 5.30
CA ALA A 121 13.12 -6.59 5.91
C ALA A 121 13.03 -6.00 7.34
N ILE A 122 12.00 -5.20 7.61
CA ILE A 122 11.81 -4.54 8.91
C ILE A 122 10.94 -5.35 9.85
N PHE A 123 9.73 -5.70 9.43
CA PHE A 123 8.69 -6.22 10.32
C PHE A 123 8.59 -7.75 10.30
N ASP A 124 9.25 -8.44 9.36
CA ASP A 124 9.04 -9.88 9.10
C ASP A 124 7.55 -10.29 9.08
N PRO A 125 6.69 -9.61 8.31
CA PRO A 125 5.26 -9.82 8.33
C PRO A 125 4.84 -11.02 7.48
N VAL A 126 3.60 -11.45 7.67
CA VAL A 126 2.87 -12.28 6.71
C VAL A 126 2.05 -11.39 5.79
N PHE A 127 1.95 -11.76 4.52
CA PHE A 127 1.26 -10.95 3.52
C PHE A 127 -0.11 -11.54 3.18
N ALA A 128 -1.07 -10.67 2.91
CA ALA A 128 -2.37 -11.05 2.40
C ALA A 128 -2.77 -10.14 1.22
N ALA A 129 -3.23 -10.76 0.14
CA ALA A 129 -3.77 -10.08 -1.03
C ALA A 129 -5.25 -9.74 -0.80
N THR A 130 -5.62 -8.54 -1.23
CA THR A 130 -6.98 -8.01 -1.14
C THR A 130 -7.52 -7.76 -2.56
N TYR A 131 -8.84 -7.77 -2.69
CA TYR A 131 -9.55 -7.52 -3.95
C TYR A 131 -10.61 -6.43 -3.76
N PRO A 132 -10.97 -5.68 -4.82
CA PRO A 132 -11.90 -4.56 -4.71
C PRO A 132 -13.33 -4.96 -4.29
N TYR A 133 -13.80 -6.14 -4.71
CA TYR A 133 -15.21 -6.54 -4.55
C TYR A 133 -15.47 -7.65 -3.52
N THR A 134 -14.44 -8.08 -2.77
CA THR A 134 -14.56 -9.16 -1.77
C THR A 134 -14.05 -8.70 -0.41
N ARG A 135 -14.73 -9.11 0.66
CA ARG A 135 -14.31 -8.86 2.05
C ARG A 135 -13.22 -9.83 2.52
N GLN A 136 -13.03 -10.94 1.82
CA GLN A 136 -12.03 -11.95 2.17
C GLN A 136 -10.65 -11.62 1.61
N VAL A 137 -9.62 -12.20 2.24
CA VAL A 137 -8.22 -12.05 1.83
C VAL A 137 -7.62 -13.39 1.42
N GLU A 138 -6.67 -13.34 0.49
CA GLU A 138 -5.89 -14.51 0.07
C GLU A 138 -4.52 -14.44 0.77
N PRO A 139 -4.14 -15.42 1.60
CA PRO A 139 -2.79 -15.51 2.16
C PRO A 139 -1.75 -15.67 1.05
N ILE A 140 -0.71 -14.84 1.06
CA ILE A 140 0.33 -14.86 0.02
C ILE A 140 1.74 -14.88 0.60
N SER A 141 2.69 -15.43 -0.14
CA SER A 141 4.11 -15.34 0.19
C SER A 141 4.70 -13.98 -0.18
N LEU A 142 5.88 -13.66 0.37
CA LEU A 142 6.65 -12.47 -0.03
C LEU A 142 6.94 -12.46 -1.54
N PHE A 143 7.33 -13.61 -2.10
CA PHE A 143 7.59 -13.73 -3.54
C PHE A 143 6.32 -13.45 -4.36
N GLN A 144 5.17 -13.99 -3.94
CA GLN A 144 3.90 -13.70 -4.60
C GLN A 144 3.51 -12.22 -4.46
N ALA A 145 3.80 -11.57 -3.33
CA ALA A 145 3.58 -10.13 -3.15
C ALA A 145 4.44 -9.29 -4.12
N LEU A 146 5.69 -9.69 -4.34
CA LEU A 146 6.59 -9.06 -5.30
C LEU A 146 6.12 -9.24 -6.75
N VAL A 147 5.82 -10.48 -7.14
CA VAL A 147 5.35 -10.80 -8.49
C VAL A 147 4.04 -10.10 -8.79
N ARG A 148 3.14 -9.98 -7.81
CA ARG A 148 1.86 -9.27 -7.95
C ARG A 148 2.02 -7.80 -8.35
N SER A 149 3.13 -7.14 -8.01
CA SER A 149 3.41 -5.76 -8.45
C SER A 149 3.72 -5.64 -9.94
N PHE A 150 4.04 -6.75 -10.61
CA PHE A 150 4.27 -6.82 -12.05
C PHE A 150 3.13 -7.47 -12.85
N THR A 151 2.24 -8.21 -12.17
CA THR A 151 1.09 -8.85 -12.82
C THR A 151 -0.01 -7.86 -13.15
N HIS A 152 -0.90 -8.24 -14.07
CA HIS A 152 -2.12 -7.47 -14.32
C HIS A 152 -2.97 -7.35 -13.06
N PRO A 153 -3.63 -6.18 -12.85
CA PRO A 153 -4.60 -6.01 -11.77
C PRO A 153 -5.70 -7.07 -11.87
N LYS A 154 -6.07 -7.67 -10.74
CA LYS A 154 -7.12 -8.67 -10.64
C LYS A 154 -8.31 -8.09 -9.90
N LEU A 155 -9.50 -8.14 -10.51
CA LEU A 155 -10.75 -7.71 -9.90
C LEU A 155 -11.31 -8.76 -8.94
N HIS A 156 -11.13 -10.02 -9.30
CA HIS A 156 -11.61 -11.18 -8.55
C HIS A 156 -10.46 -12.12 -8.22
N PRO A 157 -10.59 -12.89 -7.12
CA PRO A 157 -9.65 -13.96 -6.81
C PRO A 157 -9.62 -15.01 -7.91
N SER A 158 -8.48 -15.72 -8.03
CA SER A 158 -8.37 -16.84 -8.96
C SER A 158 -9.34 -17.96 -8.57
N ARG A 159 -9.88 -18.68 -9.57
CA ARG A 159 -10.76 -19.84 -9.35
C ARG A 159 -10.04 -20.87 -8.47
N GLY A 160 -10.56 -21.12 -7.27
CA GLY A 160 -9.93 -22.02 -6.28
C GLY A 160 -8.94 -21.36 -5.31
N ALA A 161 -8.84 -20.03 -5.26
CA ALA A 161 -8.04 -19.36 -4.24
C ALA A 161 -8.58 -19.64 -2.82
N ASN A 162 -7.69 -19.89 -1.88
CA ASN A 162 -8.05 -20.04 -0.47
C ASN A 162 -8.34 -18.67 0.14
N LEU A 163 -9.62 -18.29 0.15
CA LEU A 163 -10.09 -17.05 0.73
C LEU A 163 -10.38 -17.26 2.22
N VAL A 164 -9.83 -16.37 3.04
CA VAL A 164 -9.96 -16.41 4.49
C VAL A 164 -10.33 -15.02 4.98
N ASP A 165 -11.15 -14.95 6.02
CA ASP A 165 -11.43 -13.67 6.69
C ASP A 165 -10.16 -13.14 7.37
N LEU A 166 -9.98 -11.81 7.34
CA LEU A 166 -8.76 -11.20 7.85
C LEU A 166 -8.60 -11.43 9.37
N ASP A 167 -9.71 -11.50 10.13
CA ASP A 167 -9.68 -11.82 11.56
C ASP A 167 -9.22 -13.26 11.84
N VAL A 168 -9.69 -14.22 11.04
CA VAL A 168 -9.26 -15.62 11.14
C VAL A 168 -7.78 -15.74 10.76
N PHE A 169 -7.35 -15.04 9.70
CA PHE A 169 -5.95 -15.01 9.27
C PHE A 169 -5.03 -14.40 10.33
N LEU A 170 -5.47 -13.34 11.02
CA LEU A 170 -4.77 -12.73 12.15
C LEU A 170 -4.64 -13.68 13.34
N ARG A 171 -5.73 -14.35 13.75
CA ARG A 171 -5.69 -15.29 14.89
C ARG A 171 -4.74 -16.45 14.64
N ARG A 172 -4.63 -16.91 13.39
CA ARG A 172 -3.67 -17.95 12.98
C ARG A 172 -2.21 -17.47 13.02
N ASN A 173 -1.97 -16.17 12.91
CA ASN A 173 -0.64 -15.56 12.85
C ASN A 173 -0.47 -14.48 13.94
N SER A 174 -0.95 -14.74 15.15
CA SER A 174 -0.97 -13.74 16.24
C SER A 174 0.43 -13.31 16.71
N ASN A 175 1.45 -14.10 16.40
CA ASN A 175 2.85 -13.84 16.70
C ASN A 175 3.57 -13.01 15.63
N ARG A 176 2.87 -12.56 14.58
CA ARG A 176 3.47 -11.78 13.49
C ARG A 176 2.54 -10.65 13.08
N ILE A 177 3.10 -9.67 12.38
CA ILE A 177 2.35 -8.57 11.78
C ILE A 177 1.75 -9.05 10.45
N VAL A 178 0.50 -8.69 10.18
CA VAL A 178 -0.14 -8.93 8.88
C VAL A 178 -0.05 -7.67 8.03
N VAL A 179 0.54 -7.76 6.84
CA VAL A 179 0.55 -6.66 5.85
C VAL A 179 -0.49 -6.91 4.78
N VAL A 180 -1.33 -5.91 4.55
CA VAL A 180 -2.30 -5.84 3.46
C VAL A 180 -2.08 -4.58 2.63
N PHE A 181 -2.39 -4.69 1.34
CA PHE A 181 -2.27 -3.58 0.39
C PHE A 181 -3.67 -3.21 -0.13
N PRO A 182 -4.42 -2.39 0.61
CA PRO A 182 -5.84 -2.19 0.37
C PRO A 182 -6.17 -1.53 -0.98
N GLU A 183 -5.22 -0.88 -1.64
CA GLU A 183 -5.36 -0.33 -3.00
C GLU A 183 -5.51 -1.40 -4.10
N CYS A 184 -5.26 -2.69 -3.78
CA CYS A 184 -5.38 -3.87 -4.65
C CYS A 184 -4.53 -3.89 -5.95
N THR A 185 -3.94 -2.76 -6.35
CA THR A 185 -3.08 -2.61 -7.53
C THR A 185 -1.94 -1.66 -7.24
N THR A 186 -0.90 -1.68 -8.08
CA THR A 186 0.19 -0.72 -8.05
C THR A 186 -0.19 0.63 -8.66
N THR A 187 0.31 1.70 -8.05
CA THR A 187 0.18 3.08 -8.55
C THR A 187 1.56 3.73 -8.77
N ASN A 188 1.57 4.96 -9.28
CA ASN A 188 2.79 5.77 -9.35
C ASN A 188 3.09 6.55 -8.05
N GLY A 189 2.34 6.28 -6.97
CA GLY A 189 2.50 6.95 -5.67
C GLY A 189 2.12 8.43 -5.64
N ARG A 190 1.39 8.95 -6.65
CA ARG A 190 0.89 10.34 -6.69
C ARG A 190 -0.54 10.51 -6.20
N GLY A 191 -1.26 9.40 -6.00
CA GLY A 191 -2.62 9.38 -5.47
C GLY A 191 -2.91 8.05 -4.80
N ILE A 192 -3.86 8.05 -3.87
CA ILE A 192 -4.31 6.85 -3.15
C ILE A 192 -5.65 6.40 -3.72
N LEU A 193 -5.71 5.15 -4.18
CA LEU A 193 -6.93 4.55 -4.73
C LEU A 193 -7.97 4.25 -3.65
N PRO A 194 -9.25 4.05 -4.03
CA PRO A 194 -10.27 3.53 -3.12
C PRO A 194 -9.86 2.20 -2.47
N MET A 195 -10.16 2.06 -1.19
CA MET A 195 -9.74 0.91 -0.39
C MET A 195 -10.65 -0.30 -0.57
N SER A 196 -10.06 -1.49 -0.56
CA SER A 196 -10.80 -2.75 -0.50
C SER A 196 -11.62 -2.87 0.79
N PRO A 197 -12.83 -3.48 0.72
CA PRO A 197 -13.66 -3.75 1.90
C PRO A 197 -13.08 -4.87 2.80
N SER A 198 -11.97 -5.50 2.42
CA SER A 198 -11.32 -6.55 3.21
C SER A 198 -10.95 -6.13 4.63
N LEU A 199 -10.61 -4.86 4.84
CA LEU A 199 -10.33 -4.30 6.17
C LEU A 199 -11.56 -4.26 7.09
N LEU A 200 -12.78 -4.40 6.56
CA LEU A 200 -13.99 -4.41 7.38
C LEU A 200 -14.16 -5.72 8.16
N THR A 201 -13.51 -6.81 7.73
CA THR A 201 -13.62 -8.12 8.40
C THR A 201 -12.91 -8.20 9.74
N ILE A 202 -12.07 -7.21 10.06
CA ILE A 202 -11.26 -7.15 11.28
C ILE A 202 -12.11 -6.95 12.55
N SER A 203 -11.71 -7.54 13.67
CA SER A 203 -12.28 -7.28 15.01
C SER A 203 -12.08 -5.81 15.48
N ALA A 204 -13.00 -5.31 16.29
CA ALA A 204 -12.97 -3.93 16.81
C ALA A 204 -11.77 -3.60 17.71
N ARG A 205 -11.10 -4.62 18.26
CA ARG A 205 -9.93 -4.46 19.15
C ARG A 205 -8.60 -4.41 18.40
N THR A 206 -8.57 -4.81 17.14
CA THR A 206 -7.34 -4.92 16.36
C THR A 206 -6.85 -3.55 15.90
N LYS A 207 -5.55 -3.30 16.06
CA LYS A 207 -4.88 -2.08 15.61
C LYS A 207 -4.55 -2.17 14.12
N VAL A 208 -5.01 -1.20 13.33
CA VAL A 208 -4.61 -1.05 11.93
C VAL A 208 -3.70 0.16 11.79
N PHE A 209 -2.45 -0.04 11.35
CA PHE A 209 -1.46 1.00 11.14
C PHE A 209 -1.36 1.36 9.65
N PRO A 210 -1.81 2.56 9.24
CA PRO A 210 -1.61 3.04 7.88
C PRO A 210 -0.13 3.38 7.65
N VAL A 211 0.48 2.80 6.61
CA VAL A 211 1.90 3.01 6.27
C VAL A 211 2.04 3.45 4.83
N SER A 212 2.56 4.66 4.62
CA SER A 212 2.86 5.18 3.29
C SER A 212 4.36 5.14 3.02
N LEU A 213 4.73 4.60 1.86
CA LEU A 213 6.11 4.60 1.37
C LEU A 213 6.23 5.57 0.20
N ARG A 214 7.27 6.41 0.23
CA ARG A 214 7.56 7.37 -0.84
C ARG A 214 9.00 7.23 -1.30
N TYR A 215 9.17 7.15 -2.62
CA TYR A 215 10.45 7.01 -3.28
C TYR A 215 11.01 8.34 -3.75
N THR A 216 12.31 8.53 -3.58
CA THR A 216 13.08 9.62 -4.19
C THR A 216 14.35 9.02 -4.79
N PRO A 217 14.48 8.97 -6.13
CA PRO A 217 13.51 9.40 -7.15
C PRO A 217 12.29 8.46 -7.30
N ALA A 218 11.19 8.94 -7.90
CA ALA A 218 9.90 8.24 -7.95
C ALA A 218 9.71 7.31 -9.18
N ASP A 219 10.75 7.12 -9.99
CA ASP A 219 10.75 6.33 -11.23
C ASP A 219 10.92 4.81 -11.01
N VAL A 220 11.07 4.41 -9.75
CA VAL A 220 11.14 3.00 -9.30
C VAL A 220 9.74 2.43 -9.01
N THR A 221 8.69 3.21 -9.26
CA THR A 221 7.30 2.77 -9.16
C THR A 221 6.91 1.91 -10.37
N THR A 222 6.03 0.94 -10.18
CA THR A 222 5.59 0.00 -11.22
C THR A 222 4.09 0.12 -11.49
N PRO A 223 3.59 1.31 -11.92
CA PRO A 223 2.18 1.46 -12.21
C PRO A 223 1.75 0.63 -13.43
N VAL A 224 2.63 0.38 -14.40
CA VAL A 224 2.30 -0.45 -15.56
C VAL A 224 2.82 -1.88 -15.34
N PRO A 225 1.99 -2.92 -15.54
CA PRO A 225 2.43 -4.30 -15.41
C PRO A 225 3.46 -4.66 -16.49
N HIS A 226 4.22 -5.74 -16.27
CA HIS A 226 5.28 -6.24 -17.16
C HIS A 226 6.43 -5.26 -17.44
N SER A 227 6.58 -4.20 -16.64
CA SER A 227 7.66 -3.22 -16.76
C SER A 227 9.00 -3.70 -16.16
N TYR A 228 9.31 -4.99 -16.25
CA TYR A 228 10.45 -5.63 -15.58
C TYR A 228 11.79 -4.98 -15.93
N TYR A 229 12.08 -4.82 -17.22
CA TYR A 229 13.35 -4.25 -17.68
C TYR A 229 13.48 -2.78 -17.30
N THR A 230 12.43 -1.98 -17.50
CA THR A 230 12.41 -0.56 -17.13
C THR A 230 12.59 -0.38 -15.63
N PHE A 231 11.91 -1.19 -14.83
CA PHE A 231 12.05 -1.19 -13.37
C PHE A 231 13.48 -1.58 -12.96
N LEU A 232 14.01 -2.69 -13.47
CA LEU A 232 15.35 -3.18 -13.13
C LEU A 232 16.42 -2.16 -13.55
N TRP A 233 16.24 -1.56 -14.73
CA TRP A 233 17.08 -0.47 -15.20
C TRP A 233 17.03 0.73 -14.24
N ASN A 234 15.85 1.26 -13.93
CA ASN A 234 15.71 2.42 -13.05
C ASN A 234 16.24 2.14 -11.64
N LEU A 235 16.04 0.92 -11.15
CA LEU A 235 16.49 0.48 -9.84
C LEU A 235 18.03 0.32 -9.78
N CYS A 236 18.65 -0.35 -10.74
CA CYS A 236 20.08 -0.67 -10.66
C CYS A 236 20.99 0.38 -11.28
N SER A 237 20.49 1.20 -12.21
CA SER A 237 21.32 2.21 -12.90
C SER A 237 21.63 3.43 -12.03
N LYS A 238 20.76 3.79 -11.07
CA LYS A 238 20.94 4.99 -10.24
C LYS A 238 21.87 4.73 -9.05
N PRO A 239 22.73 5.69 -8.67
CA PRO A 239 23.71 5.48 -7.60
C PRO A 239 23.05 5.20 -6.24
N SER A 240 21.99 5.94 -5.91
CA SER A 240 21.28 5.82 -4.64
C SER A 240 19.77 6.02 -4.80
N HIS A 241 19.01 5.37 -3.92
CA HIS A 241 17.58 5.54 -3.76
C HIS A 241 17.28 5.87 -2.30
N CYS A 242 16.36 6.80 -2.08
CA CYS A 242 15.86 7.13 -0.76
C CYS A 242 14.39 6.69 -0.63
N ILE A 243 14.10 5.93 0.42
CA ILE A 243 12.73 5.58 0.81
C ILE A 243 12.38 6.36 2.07
N ARG A 244 11.30 7.15 1.98
CA ARG A 244 10.72 7.85 3.12
C ARG A 244 9.48 7.09 3.56
N ILE A 245 9.51 6.57 4.77
CA ILE A 245 8.40 5.80 5.35
C ILE A 245 7.76 6.63 6.42
N ARG A 246 6.42 6.66 6.37
CA ARG A 246 5.58 7.39 7.30
C ARG A 246 4.53 6.42 7.84
N ILE A 247 4.49 6.27 9.16
CA ILE A 247 3.55 5.40 9.87
C ILE A 247 2.57 6.30 10.63
N ALA A 248 1.27 6.15 10.39
CA ALA A 248 0.23 6.85 11.15
C ALA A 248 -0.11 6.13 12.46
N GLU A 249 -0.84 6.83 13.32
CA GLU A 249 -1.45 6.24 14.50
C GLU A 249 -2.43 5.10 14.15
N ALA A 250 -2.57 4.15 15.07
CA ALA A 250 -3.47 3.01 14.91
C ALA A 250 -4.93 3.45 14.78
N VAL A 251 -5.61 2.94 13.76
CA VAL A 251 -7.05 3.11 13.53
C VAL A 251 -7.77 1.85 13.96
N TYR A 252 -8.92 2.01 14.61
CA TYR A 252 -9.78 0.91 15.08
C TYR A 252 -11.07 0.83 14.28
N ASN A 253 -11.56 -0.38 14.05
CA ASN A 253 -12.86 -0.59 13.42
C ASN A 253 -13.99 -0.39 14.45
N ILE A 254 -14.56 0.81 14.50
CA ILE A 254 -15.59 1.18 15.48
C ILE A 254 -16.93 0.51 15.18
N SER A 255 -17.21 0.18 13.91
CA SER A 255 -18.48 -0.42 13.46
C SER A 255 -18.82 -1.77 14.10
N LYS A 256 -17.80 -2.46 14.64
CA LYS A 256 -17.94 -3.77 15.30
C LYS A 256 -17.82 -3.70 16.82
N ARG A 257 -17.75 -2.51 17.41
CA ARG A 257 -17.85 -2.39 18.87
C ARG A 257 -19.26 -2.78 19.28
N GLN A 258 -19.42 -4.00 19.79
CA GLN A 258 -20.56 -4.30 20.64
C GLN A 258 -20.48 -3.32 21.81
N ILE A 259 -21.47 -2.43 21.88
CA ILE A 259 -21.70 -1.64 23.09
C ILE A 259 -22.11 -2.67 24.13
N ASP A 260 -21.25 -2.95 25.11
CA ASP A 260 -21.65 -3.71 26.28
C ASP A 260 -22.86 -2.99 26.89
N PRO A 261 -24.04 -3.63 27.03
CA PRO A 261 -25.25 -2.97 27.56
C PRO A 261 -25.13 -2.55 29.04
N ALA A 262 -23.97 -2.76 29.67
CA ALA A 262 -23.69 -2.35 31.05
C ALA A 262 -23.24 -0.89 31.19
N ILE A 263 -22.81 -0.20 30.11
CA ILE A 263 -22.38 1.22 30.16
C ILE A 263 -23.47 2.16 29.61
N ALA A 264 -24.65 1.63 29.27
CA ALA A 264 -25.79 2.40 28.75
C ALA A 264 -26.68 3.04 29.85
N LYS A 265 -26.22 3.16 31.10
CA LYS A 265 -27.04 3.71 32.21
C LYS A 265 -26.46 4.89 33.00
N SER A 266 -25.35 5.51 32.59
CA SER A 266 -24.78 6.65 33.34
C SER A 266 -24.50 7.93 32.55
N SER A 267 -24.98 8.06 31.31
CA SER A 267 -24.78 9.30 30.52
C SER A 267 -26.06 9.85 29.90
N SER A 268 -27.22 9.59 30.52
CA SER A 268 -28.49 10.26 30.21
C SER A 268 -28.76 11.32 31.27
N LEU A 269 -27.97 12.39 31.31
CA LEU A 269 -28.26 13.65 32.01
C LEU A 269 -27.11 14.61 31.70
N ASN A 270 -27.23 15.36 30.61
CA ASN A 270 -26.71 16.72 30.37
C ASN A 270 -26.38 16.92 28.88
N ALA A 271 -27.36 17.46 28.15
CA ALA A 271 -27.16 18.55 27.19
C ALA A 271 -28.50 18.81 26.48
N ASN A 272 -29.43 19.47 27.18
CA ASN A 272 -30.37 20.34 26.49
C ASN A 272 -29.69 21.70 26.30
N TYR A 273 -30.17 22.44 25.29
CA TYR A 273 -30.00 23.88 25.09
C TYR A 273 -28.80 24.34 24.24
N LEU A 274 -28.99 24.40 22.92
CA LEU A 274 -29.09 25.66 22.13
C LEU A 274 -28.88 25.39 20.62
N ASP A 275 -29.98 25.47 19.87
CA ASP A 275 -30.02 25.90 18.47
C ASP A 275 -29.93 27.44 18.47
N PRO A 276 -29.12 28.08 17.61
CA PRO A 276 -29.75 28.72 16.44
C PRO A 276 -28.90 28.77 15.15
N LEU A 277 -29.61 28.55 14.04
CA LEU A 277 -29.56 29.29 12.76
C LEU A 277 -28.37 29.10 11.80
N VAL A 278 -28.72 28.50 10.66
CA VAL A 278 -28.41 28.92 9.27
C VAL A 278 -27.18 29.80 9.07
N SER A 279 -26.15 29.23 8.46
CA SER A 279 -25.22 29.96 7.59
C SER A 279 -24.83 29.08 6.41
N ASP A 280 -25.32 29.48 5.24
CA ASP A 280 -24.85 29.05 3.93
C ASP A 280 -23.33 29.23 3.84
N GLY A 281 -22.64 28.16 3.41
CA GLY A 281 -21.19 28.14 3.31
C GLY A 281 -20.65 26.91 2.59
N ALA A 282 -21.00 26.78 1.31
CA ALA A 282 -20.25 26.07 0.26
C ALA A 282 -19.22 25.00 0.72
N ALA A 283 -19.71 23.84 1.13
CA ALA A 283 -18.88 22.63 1.30
C ALA A 283 -19.15 21.66 0.15
N SER A 284 -18.42 21.90 -0.94
CA SER A 284 -18.03 20.97 -2.01
C SER A 284 -18.69 19.58 -1.98
N ASP A 285 -19.74 19.42 -2.77
CA ASP A 285 -20.31 18.13 -3.20
C ASP A 285 -19.22 17.26 -3.85
N ALA A 286 -18.62 16.37 -3.05
CA ALA A 286 -17.91 15.19 -3.52
C ALA A 286 -18.71 13.90 -3.21
N ASP A 287 -19.96 14.06 -2.81
CA ASP A 287 -20.90 12.97 -2.61
C ASP A 287 -21.51 12.60 -3.97
N THR A 288 -21.76 11.32 -4.20
CA THR A 288 -22.46 10.75 -5.37
C THR A 288 -21.65 10.39 -6.63
N LEU A 289 -20.55 9.62 -6.54
CA LEU A 289 -20.08 8.80 -7.67
C LEU A 289 -19.48 7.44 -7.26
N VAL A 290 -20.11 6.74 -6.30
CA VAL A 290 -19.88 5.29 -6.16
C VAL A 290 -20.99 4.61 -6.95
N GLY A 291 -20.69 4.30 -8.22
CA GLY A 291 -21.53 3.44 -9.04
C GLY A 291 -21.82 2.14 -8.29
N SER A 292 -23.09 1.78 -8.24
CA SER A 292 -23.57 0.47 -7.82
C SER A 292 -22.90 -0.61 -8.66
N GLU A 293 -21.86 -1.25 -8.12
CA GLU A 293 -21.21 -2.40 -8.72
C GLU A 293 -21.34 -3.60 -7.77
N GLU A 294 -21.69 -4.75 -8.35
CA GLU A 294 -22.03 -6.03 -7.70
C GLU A 294 -20.87 -6.64 -6.88
N GLY A 295 -20.63 -6.10 -5.69
CA GLY A 295 -19.60 -6.60 -4.77
C GLY A 295 -19.94 -6.36 -3.30
N GLU A 296 -19.22 -7.04 -2.40
CA GLU A 296 -19.36 -6.90 -0.94
C GLU A 296 -18.77 -5.58 -0.42
N GLY A 297 -19.19 -4.46 -1.00
CA GLY A 297 -18.75 -3.12 -0.62
C GLY A 297 -19.18 -2.74 0.82
N PRO A 298 -18.77 -1.57 1.31
CA PRO A 298 -19.18 -1.07 2.61
C PRO A 298 -20.69 -0.80 2.62
N THR A 299 -21.37 -1.50 3.53
CA THR A 299 -22.83 -1.52 3.67
C THR A 299 -23.34 -0.43 4.62
N THR A 300 -22.54 -0.05 5.62
CA THR A 300 -22.92 0.99 6.59
C THR A 300 -22.09 2.27 6.43
N LYS A 301 -22.63 3.41 6.88
CA LYS A 301 -21.90 4.69 6.89
C LYS A 301 -20.62 4.62 7.74
N GLU A 302 -20.65 3.85 8.83
CA GLU A 302 -19.50 3.68 9.72
C GLU A 302 -18.38 2.85 9.09
N GLU A 303 -18.73 1.80 8.33
CA GLU A 303 -17.76 1.03 7.55
C GLU A 303 -17.05 1.91 6.51
N ARG A 304 -17.80 2.79 5.82
CA ARG A 304 -17.23 3.77 4.88
C ARG A 304 -16.28 4.73 5.59
N ALA A 305 -16.74 5.33 6.70
CA ALA A 305 -15.93 6.26 7.48
C ALA A 305 -14.63 5.63 7.99
N PHE A 306 -14.63 4.34 8.34
CA PHE A 306 -13.41 3.63 8.74
C PHE A 306 -12.40 3.49 7.59
N LEU A 307 -12.85 3.08 6.40
CA LEU A 307 -12.00 3.01 5.21
C LEU A 307 -11.50 4.40 4.80
N ASP A 308 -12.36 5.41 4.90
CA ASP A 308 -12.03 6.79 4.60
C ASP A 308 -10.94 7.34 5.52
N ARG A 309 -10.98 7.05 6.83
CA ARG A 309 -9.93 7.43 7.77
C ARG A 309 -8.57 6.82 7.41
N ILE A 310 -8.55 5.56 6.99
CA ILE A 310 -7.31 4.89 6.56
C ILE A 310 -6.79 5.51 5.25
N ALA A 311 -7.69 5.76 4.29
CA ALA A 311 -7.34 6.40 3.03
C ALA A 311 -6.83 7.84 3.22
N GLU A 312 -7.45 8.60 4.11
CA GLU A 312 -7.04 9.96 4.48
C GLU A 312 -5.69 9.95 5.19
N ALA A 313 -5.48 9.02 6.13
CA ALA A 313 -4.18 8.84 6.77
C ALA A 313 -3.08 8.54 5.73
N LEU A 314 -3.29 7.60 4.81
CA LEU A 314 -2.33 7.29 3.74
C LEU A 314 -2.09 8.49 2.82
N ALA A 315 -3.13 9.23 2.45
CA ALA A 315 -3.03 10.42 1.63
C ALA A 315 -2.20 11.52 2.32
N ARG A 316 -2.47 11.78 3.60
CA ARG A 316 -1.76 12.75 4.44
C ARG A 316 -0.29 12.37 4.62
N LEU A 317 -0.01 11.10 4.93
CA LEU A 317 1.36 10.58 5.09
C LEU A 317 2.16 10.64 3.78
N GLY A 318 1.54 10.29 2.66
CA GLY A 318 2.13 10.34 1.33
C GLY A 318 2.29 11.76 0.76
N ARG A 319 1.61 12.74 1.35
CA ARG A 319 1.43 14.11 0.81
C ARG A 319 0.81 14.08 -0.59
N VAL A 320 -0.22 13.25 -0.74
CA VAL A 320 -0.95 13.00 -1.99
C VAL A 320 -2.45 13.13 -1.75
N LYS A 321 -3.25 13.21 -2.82
CA LYS A 321 -4.71 13.24 -2.72
C LYS A 321 -5.30 11.86 -2.92
N ARG A 322 -6.50 11.66 -2.38
CA ARG A 322 -7.36 10.52 -2.73
C ARG A 322 -7.89 10.72 -4.15
N VAL A 323 -8.04 9.62 -4.89
CA VAL A 323 -8.57 9.64 -6.26
C VAL A 323 -9.79 8.72 -6.35
N GLY A 324 -10.73 9.05 -7.23
CA GLY A 324 -11.93 8.23 -7.48
C GLY A 324 -11.70 7.07 -8.46
N LEU A 325 -10.48 6.91 -8.98
CA LEU A 325 -10.13 5.86 -9.93
C LEU A 325 -9.91 4.53 -9.20
N GLY A 326 -10.54 3.46 -9.68
CA GLY A 326 -10.49 2.13 -9.09
C GLY A 326 -9.60 1.13 -9.83
N VAL A 327 -9.63 -0.13 -9.37
CA VAL A 327 -8.92 -1.25 -10.01
C VAL A 327 -9.48 -1.53 -11.41
N LYS A 328 -10.78 -1.33 -11.62
CA LYS A 328 -11.43 -1.48 -12.94
C LYS A 328 -10.87 -0.48 -13.96
N ASP A 329 -10.79 0.80 -13.59
CA ASP A 329 -10.16 1.83 -14.43
C ASP A 329 -8.69 1.49 -14.74
N LYS A 330 -8.00 0.86 -13.78
CA LYS A 330 -6.64 0.38 -13.99
C LYS A 330 -6.57 -0.72 -15.06
N VAL A 331 -7.48 -1.69 -15.03
CA VAL A 331 -7.56 -2.76 -16.04
C VAL A 331 -7.74 -2.14 -17.43
N ASP A 332 -8.68 -1.20 -17.55
CA ASP A 332 -8.97 -0.51 -18.81
C ASP A 332 -7.75 0.31 -19.29
N PHE A 333 -7.11 1.04 -18.37
CA PHE A 333 -5.89 1.79 -18.66
C PHE A 333 -4.79 0.88 -19.21
N VAL A 334 -4.56 -0.27 -18.59
CA VAL A 334 -3.53 -1.21 -19.03
C VAL A 334 -3.86 -1.78 -20.41
N ALA A 335 -5.13 -2.12 -20.67
CA ALA A 335 -5.56 -2.59 -21.98
C ALA A 335 -5.28 -1.56 -23.09
N MET A 336 -5.61 -0.29 -22.82
CA MET A 336 -5.33 0.81 -23.76
C MET A 336 -3.83 1.11 -23.89
N TRP A 337 -3.07 1.05 -22.79
CA TRP A 337 -1.61 1.24 -22.80
C TRP A 337 -0.91 0.20 -23.67
N THR A 338 -1.22 -1.08 -23.48
CA THR A 338 -0.65 -2.19 -24.26
C THR A 338 -1.02 -2.07 -25.74
N LYS A 339 -2.28 -1.71 -26.06
CA LYS A 339 -2.71 -1.48 -27.45
C LYS A 339 -1.96 -0.31 -28.10
N SER A 340 -1.66 0.74 -27.34
CA SER A 340 -0.90 1.89 -27.84
C SER A 340 0.58 1.55 -28.09
N GLN A 341 1.18 0.67 -27.29
CA GLN A 341 2.58 0.24 -27.49
C GLN A 341 2.74 -0.63 -28.74
N LYS A 342 1.78 -1.54 -29.00
CA LYS A 342 1.78 -2.38 -30.22
C LYS A 342 1.63 -1.61 -31.53
N ARG A 343 1.14 -0.37 -31.47
CA ARG A 343 0.92 0.51 -32.64
C ARG A 343 2.11 1.43 -32.95
N ARG A 344 3.11 1.47 -32.07
CA ARG A 344 4.37 2.20 -32.27
C ARG A 344 5.41 1.27 -32.85
#